data_AF-A0A5E4LW00-F1
#
_entry.id   AF-A0A5E4LW00-F1
#
_cell.length_a   1.000
_cell.length_b   1.000
_cell.length_c   1.000
_cell.angle_alpha   90.00
_cell.angle_beta   90.00
_cell.angle_gamma   90.00
#
_symmetry.space_group_name_H-M   'P 1'
#
loop_
_entity.id
_entity.type
_entity.pdbx_description
1 polymer ?
#
loop_
_entity_poly.entity_id
_entity_poly.type
_entity_poly.pdbx_seq_one_letter_code
_entity_poly.pdbx_strand_id
1 'polypeptide(L)'
;MPQISLWQNERYDLDAEWFDSHILDQFVMGGVDLYVHMYLGASNSNISPTDPTLPSYPNTSALNIQDLLFQENRDRIYSANVYRLRGYYNVQDLDLDLTQFGLMISNGVLYITVHTKNMIDTLGRKLMSGDVFELPNLKDFFSLDDTVPVALKRYYVVQEGTRPANGFSPSWQSHLWRLKCTPLIDSQEYSQILDQIVTNRDGDPVLVNGNTITYGNITSSNTYYQNMNGAIVQEALNEVPKSGYNTDALYVPLFKNGDPKQGTLPIGSSPQQQFTGFLVGNGEAVNGYPVTPSTSFPDNPNTGDYCLRQDYLPARLYRWSGIAWQYVNNVDRSNANIGLGTTQRDRFVNDSNIFTNSNGNIEPVIQNLSELLRIDEGGNSNS
;
A
#
# COMPACT_ATOMS: atom_id res chain seq x y z
N MET A 1 41.61 -34.79 33.97
CA MET A 1 40.19 -34.40 34.08
C MET A 1 40.16 -32.92 34.40
N PRO A 2 39.43 -32.09 33.64
CA PRO A 2 39.21 -30.69 34.03
C PRO A 2 38.56 -30.68 35.42
N GLN A 3 39.00 -29.80 36.32
CA GLN A 3 38.34 -29.60 37.60
C GLN A 3 37.05 -28.83 37.32
N ILE A 4 35.93 -29.54 37.28
CA ILE A 4 34.60 -28.96 37.10
C ILE A 4 34.26 -28.17 38.36
N SER A 5 34.13 -26.85 38.23
CA SER A 5 33.67 -25.93 39.25
C SER A 5 32.24 -25.53 38.90
N LEU A 6 31.26 -26.23 39.50
CA LEU A 6 29.85 -26.22 39.11
C LEU A 6 29.17 -24.85 38.91
N TRP A 7 29.59 -23.80 39.61
CA TRP A 7 29.10 -22.43 39.38
C TRP A 7 30.11 -21.38 39.85
N GLN A 8 30.43 -20.40 39.00
CA GLN A 8 31.15 -19.18 39.40
C GLN A 8 30.44 -17.95 38.84
N ASN A 9 30.46 -16.85 39.59
CA ASN A 9 29.77 -15.60 39.23
C ASN A 9 30.35 -14.90 37.98
N GLU A 10 31.42 -15.42 37.39
CA GLU A 10 32.04 -14.83 36.22
C GLU A 10 31.27 -15.19 34.93
N ARG A 11 31.38 -14.31 33.92
CA ARG A 11 30.41 -14.23 32.83
C ARG A 11 30.50 -15.39 31.84
N TYR A 12 31.58 -16.18 31.84
CA TYR A 12 31.82 -17.33 30.96
C TYR A 12 33.04 -18.10 31.49
N ASP A 13 32.80 -19.26 32.11
CA ASP A 13 33.88 -20.10 32.65
C ASP A 13 34.23 -21.22 31.66
N LEU A 14 35.36 -21.88 31.87
CA LEU A 14 35.79 -23.05 31.08
C LEU A 14 34.73 -24.15 31.02
N ASP A 15 33.97 -24.34 32.11
CA ASP A 15 32.88 -25.32 32.16
C ASP A 15 31.73 -24.96 31.22
N ALA A 16 31.41 -23.66 31.11
CA ALA A 16 30.38 -23.20 30.20
C ALA A 16 30.80 -23.33 28.74
N GLU A 17 32.06 -23.05 28.41
CA GLU A 17 32.59 -23.29 27.06
C GLU A 17 32.59 -24.78 26.69
N TRP A 18 32.84 -25.64 27.67
CA TRP A 18 32.72 -27.09 27.47
C TRP A 18 31.27 -27.47 27.15
N PHE A 19 30.27 -27.00 27.90
CA PHE A 19 28.86 -27.26 27.57
C PHE A 19 28.47 -26.66 26.22
N ASP A 20 28.91 -25.42 25.93
CA ASP A 20 28.60 -24.70 24.70
C ASP A 20 29.09 -25.46 23.45
N SER A 21 30.33 -25.95 23.47
CA SER A 21 30.89 -26.75 22.36
C SER A 21 30.13 -28.06 22.13
N HIS A 22 29.78 -28.79 23.19
CA HIS A 22 29.02 -30.04 23.07
C HIS A 22 27.58 -29.80 22.58
N ILE A 23 26.97 -28.69 23.00
CA ILE A 23 25.65 -28.29 22.52
C ILE A 23 25.73 -27.89 21.05
N LEU A 24 26.74 -27.10 20.66
CA LEU A 24 26.96 -26.71 19.27
C LEU A 24 27.08 -27.95 18.36
N ASP A 25 27.79 -28.99 18.77
CA ASP A 25 27.91 -30.23 18.00
C ASP A 25 26.55 -30.88 17.71
N GLN A 26 25.59 -30.81 18.64
CA GLN A 26 24.23 -31.31 18.40
C GLN A 26 23.54 -30.53 17.28
N PHE A 27 23.72 -29.21 17.23
CA PHE A 27 23.21 -28.41 16.13
C PHE A 27 23.94 -28.75 14.85
N VAL A 28 25.27 -28.82 14.84
CA VAL A 28 26.07 -29.15 13.65
C VAL A 28 25.69 -30.50 13.07
N MET A 29 25.39 -31.51 13.88
CA MET A 29 25.05 -32.86 13.39
C MET A 29 23.57 -33.02 13.04
N GLY A 30 22.66 -32.52 13.88
CA GLY A 30 21.23 -32.81 13.79
C GLY A 30 20.33 -31.66 13.34
N GLY A 31 20.84 -30.44 13.29
CA GLY A 31 20.04 -29.27 12.91
C GLY A 31 19.82 -29.15 11.41
N VAL A 32 18.76 -28.45 11.05
CA VAL A 32 18.45 -28.04 9.68
C VAL A 32 19.09 -26.70 9.35
N ASP A 33 19.47 -26.51 8.10
CA ASP A 33 20.02 -25.24 7.63
C ASP A 33 18.92 -24.18 7.56
N LEU A 34 19.26 -22.97 8.02
CA LEU A 34 18.44 -21.77 8.06
C LEU A 34 19.17 -20.68 7.28
N TYR A 35 18.59 -20.20 6.20
CA TYR A 35 19.14 -19.05 5.47
C TYR A 35 18.55 -17.77 6.05
N VAL A 36 19.42 -16.86 6.50
CA VAL A 36 19.03 -15.65 7.22
C VAL A 36 19.23 -14.44 6.32
N HIS A 37 18.12 -13.76 6.07
CA HIS A 37 18.07 -12.42 5.51
C HIS A 37 18.10 -11.43 6.68
N MET A 38 19.28 -10.85 6.92
CA MET A 38 19.52 -10.00 8.09
C MET A 38 18.95 -8.60 7.86
N TYR A 39 18.07 -8.16 8.76
CA TYR A 39 17.53 -6.80 8.74
C TYR A 39 18.61 -5.78 9.14
N LEU A 40 18.75 -4.70 8.37
CA LEU A 40 19.74 -3.64 8.60
C LEU A 40 19.13 -2.35 9.13
N GLY A 41 17.85 -2.10 8.88
CA GLY A 41 17.18 -0.83 9.18
C GLY A 41 16.20 -0.45 8.08
N ALA A 42 15.49 0.66 8.23
CA ALA A 42 14.66 1.21 7.17
C ALA A 42 15.50 2.04 6.18
N SER A 43 15.01 2.17 4.95
CA SER A 43 15.60 3.07 3.96
C SER A 43 15.56 4.50 4.46
N ASN A 44 16.73 5.10 4.64
CA ASN A 44 16.86 6.52 4.90
C ASN A 44 16.92 7.25 3.56
N SER A 45 15.76 7.39 2.91
CA SER A 45 15.61 8.31 1.78
C SER A 45 15.70 9.73 2.31
N ASN A 46 16.91 10.25 2.60
CA ASN A 46 17.26 11.67 2.71
C ASN A 46 18.65 11.86 3.35
N ILE A 47 19.69 12.00 2.52
CA ILE A 47 20.97 12.65 2.93
C ILE A 47 20.82 14.19 2.93
N SER A 48 19.64 14.71 2.57
CA SER A 48 19.26 16.11 2.73
C SER A 48 17.80 16.17 3.22
N PRO A 49 17.49 16.85 4.33
CA PRO A 49 16.14 16.89 4.87
C PRO A 49 15.27 17.77 3.98
N THR A 50 14.68 17.19 2.94
CA THR A 50 13.66 17.88 2.14
C THR A 50 12.38 18.06 2.96
N ASP A 51 12.15 17.19 3.95
CA ASP A 51 10.99 17.22 4.85
C ASP A 51 11.41 17.20 6.33
N PRO A 52 11.22 18.31 7.08
CA PRO A 52 11.48 18.39 8.52
C PRO A 52 10.58 17.49 9.39
N THR A 53 9.49 16.94 8.84
CA THR A 53 8.55 16.09 9.57
C THR A 53 8.97 14.62 9.61
N LEU A 54 9.99 14.25 8.83
CA LEU A 54 10.52 12.89 8.78
C LEU A 54 11.87 12.78 9.50
N PRO A 55 12.13 11.65 10.19
CA PRO A 55 13.41 11.43 10.85
C PRO A 55 14.53 11.19 9.83
N SER A 56 15.66 11.88 10.00
CA SER A 56 16.85 11.72 9.17
C SER A 56 17.98 11.11 10.00
N TYR A 57 18.53 9.97 9.54
CA TYR A 57 19.62 9.27 10.21
C TYR A 57 20.90 9.27 9.35
N PRO A 58 22.08 9.51 9.95
CA PRO A 58 23.34 9.58 9.22
C PRO A 58 23.80 8.21 8.69
N ASN A 59 23.40 7.12 9.35
CA ASN A 59 23.74 5.75 8.98
C ASN A 59 22.50 4.87 9.07
N THR A 60 22.40 3.85 8.20
CA THR A 60 21.38 2.81 8.31
C THR A 60 21.68 1.94 9.54
N SER A 61 20.70 1.82 10.43
CA SER A 61 20.78 1.03 11.65
C SER A 61 19.43 0.37 11.92
N ALA A 62 19.45 -0.81 12.56
CA ALA A 62 18.26 -1.54 12.93
C ALA A 62 17.40 -0.81 13.99
N LEU A 63 17.96 0.23 14.61
CA LEU A 63 17.30 1.11 15.58
C LEU A 63 16.59 2.30 14.93
N ASN A 64 16.80 2.53 13.63
CA ASN A 64 16.17 3.63 12.92
C ASN A 64 14.67 3.34 12.76
N ILE A 65 13.87 4.39 12.92
CA ILE A 65 12.41 4.35 12.74
C ILE A 65 12.07 5.29 11.60
N GLN A 66 11.42 4.78 10.56
CA GLN A 66 11.05 5.57 9.39
C GLN A 66 9.88 6.51 9.69
N ASP A 67 8.84 5.99 10.34
CA ASP A 67 7.64 6.75 10.67
C ASP A 67 7.51 6.87 12.20
N LEU A 68 7.68 8.08 12.73
CA LEU A 68 7.61 8.32 14.17
C LEU A 68 6.18 8.31 14.71
N LEU A 69 5.19 8.63 13.87
CA LEU A 69 3.78 8.68 14.28
C LEU A 69 3.22 7.28 14.47
N PHE A 70 3.51 6.39 13.51
CA PHE A 70 3.06 5.00 13.55
C PHE A 70 4.10 4.03 14.13
N GLN A 71 5.31 4.53 14.46
CA GLN A 71 6.43 3.76 15.00
C GLN A 71 6.77 2.52 14.15
N GLU A 72 6.69 2.67 12.84
CA GLU A 72 6.85 1.57 11.88
C GLU A 72 8.00 1.82 10.91
N ASN A 73 8.44 0.73 10.29
CA ASN A 73 9.46 0.70 9.25
C ASN A 73 8.85 0.03 8.01
N ARG A 74 8.26 0.85 7.12
CA ARG A 74 7.58 0.39 5.90
C ARG A 74 8.54 -0.11 4.84
N ASP A 75 9.71 0.52 4.72
CA ASP A 75 10.70 0.20 3.69
C ASP A 75 11.94 -0.43 4.34
N ARG A 76 11.83 -1.71 4.72
CA ARG A 76 12.92 -2.42 5.39
C ARG A 76 14.02 -2.79 4.40
N ILE A 77 15.26 -2.58 4.83
CA ILE A 77 16.45 -2.97 4.11
C ILE A 77 17.08 -4.19 4.77
N TYR A 78 17.44 -5.15 3.94
CA TYR A 78 18.13 -6.38 4.27
C TYR A 78 19.56 -6.39 3.73
N SER A 79 20.42 -7.14 4.41
CA SER A 79 21.79 -7.43 3.95
C SER A 79 21.76 -8.15 2.60
N ALA A 80 22.62 -7.72 1.67
CA ALA A 80 22.80 -8.41 0.39
C ALA A 80 23.37 -9.84 0.57
N ASN A 81 24.14 -10.07 1.65
CA ASN A 81 24.66 -11.39 1.98
C ASN A 81 23.62 -12.17 2.79
N VAL A 82 23.32 -13.39 2.33
CA VAL A 82 22.48 -14.35 3.06
C VAL A 82 23.37 -15.22 3.94
N TYR A 83 23.10 -15.23 5.25
CA TYR A 83 23.89 -15.98 6.22
C TYR A 83 23.30 -17.38 6.42
N ARG A 84 24.15 -18.38 6.72
CA ARG A 84 23.69 -19.73 7.03
C ARG A 84 23.84 -20.00 8.52
N LEU A 85 22.73 -20.30 9.17
CA LEU A 85 22.70 -20.83 10.53
C LEU A 85 22.11 -22.22 10.55
N ARG A 86 22.32 -22.95 11.64
CA ARG A 86 21.73 -24.27 11.84
C ARG A 86 20.92 -24.28 13.13
N GLY A 87 19.72 -24.83 13.06
CA GLY A 87 18.76 -24.83 14.15
C GLY A 87 17.83 -26.03 14.08
N TYR A 88 17.01 -26.21 15.11
CA TYR A 88 15.90 -27.15 15.06
C TYR A 88 14.61 -26.39 15.35
N TYR A 89 13.50 -26.90 14.82
CA TYR A 89 12.18 -26.37 15.13
C TYR A 89 11.20 -27.52 15.32
N ASN A 90 10.20 -27.31 16.17
CA ASN A 90 9.16 -28.31 16.38
C ASN A 90 8.07 -28.12 15.32
N VAL A 91 7.77 -29.19 14.58
CA VAL A 91 6.54 -29.28 13.79
C VAL A 91 5.44 -29.71 14.75
N GLN A 92 4.39 -28.91 14.89
CA GLN A 92 3.22 -29.26 15.68
C GLN A 92 2.06 -29.46 14.72
N ASP A 93 1.43 -30.64 14.79
CA ASP A 93 0.18 -30.92 14.10
C ASP A 93 -0.96 -30.54 15.04
N LEU A 94 -1.44 -29.30 14.93
CA LEU A 94 -2.61 -28.82 15.67
C LEU A 94 -3.82 -28.82 14.73
N ASP A 95 -4.85 -29.59 15.06
CA ASP A 95 -6.12 -29.59 14.34
C ASP A 95 -7.11 -28.61 15.02
N LEU A 96 -7.80 -27.78 14.23
CA LEU A 96 -8.67 -26.74 14.75
C LEU A 96 -10.08 -27.29 15.01
N ASP A 97 -10.46 -27.34 16.28
CA ASP A 97 -11.86 -27.51 16.65
C ASP A 97 -12.58 -26.15 16.62
N LEU A 98 -13.32 -25.91 15.54
CA LEU A 98 -14.09 -24.67 15.30
C LEU A 98 -15.37 -24.58 16.15
N THR A 99 -15.67 -25.55 17.01
CA THR A 99 -16.87 -25.52 17.87
C THR A 99 -16.78 -24.49 19.00
N GLN A 100 -15.58 -24.01 19.35
CA GLN A 100 -15.39 -22.98 20.37
C GLN A 100 -15.20 -21.59 19.72
N PHE A 101 -16.28 -20.80 19.69
CA PHE A 101 -16.21 -19.40 19.29
C PHE A 101 -15.28 -18.61 20.22
N GLY A 102 -14.24 -17.98 19.65
CA GLY A 102 -13.42 -16.98 20.32
C GLY A 102 -11.97 -17.36 20.62
N LEU A 103 -11.55 -18.61 20.37
CA LEU A 103 -10.13 -18.98 20.48
C LEU A 103 -9.47 -19.00 19.09
N MET A 104 -9.01 -17.83 18.64
CA MET A 104 -8.21 -17.73 17.40
C MET A 104 -6.77 -18.12 17.72
N ILE A 105 -6.38 -19.36 17.45
CA ILE A 105 -4.96 -19.75 17.45
C ILE A 105 -4.36 -19.43 16.09
N SER A 106 -3.28 -18.64 16.06
CA SER A 106 -2.57 -18.32 14.82
C SER A 106 -1.87 -19.55 14.26
N ASN A 107 -2.37 -20.07 13.14
CA ASN A 107 -1.75 -21.19 12.43
C ASN A 107 -0.41 -20.79 11.82
N GLY A 108 0.54 -21.74 11.79
CA GLY A 108 1.80 -21.60 11.10
C GLY A 108 2.93 -20.90 11.87
N VAL A 109 2.80 -20.66 13.18
CA VAL A 109 3.92 -20.17 13.99
C VAL A 109 4.96 -21.28 14.18
N LEU A 110 6.23 -20.99 13.86
CA LEU A 110 7.36 -21.89 14.10
C LEU A 110 8.22 -21.38 15.26
N TYR A 111 8.53 -22.27 16.20
CA TYR A 111 9.51 -22.00 17.24
C TYR A 111 10.85 -22.62 16.86
N ILE A 112 11.77 -21.79 16.39
CA ILE A 112 13.10 -22.20 15.95
C ILE A 112 14.08 -21.96 17.10
N THR A 113 14.88 -22.96 17.45
CA THR A 113 15.97 -22.82 18.43
C THR A 113 17.30 -22.90 17.70
N VAL A 114 18.19 -21.96 18.01
CA VAL A 114 19.55 -21.88 17.46
C VAL A 114 20.57 -21.79 18.60
N HIS A 115 21.81 -22.14 18.29
CA HIS A 115 22.92 -21.98 19.22
C HIS A 115 23.34 -20.50 19.31
N THR A 116 23.43 -19.96 20.53
CA THR A 116 23.59 -18.50 20.74
C THR A 116 24.95 -17.99 20.31
N LYS A 117 26.03 -18.69 20.67
CA LYS A 117 27.39 -18.25 20.33
C LYS A 117 27.63 -18.29 18.82
N ASN A 118 27.27 -19.41 18.18
CA ASN A 118 27.36 -19.56 16.73
C ASN A 118 26.52 -18.52 15.97
N MET A 119 25.32 -18.20 16.46
CA MET A 119 24.51 -17.11 15.93
C MET A 119 25.25 -15.77 15.98
N ILE A 120 25.84 -15.42 17.12
CA ILE A 120 26.59 -14.17 17.29
C ILE A 120 27.85 -14.17 16.43
N ASP A 121 28.58 -15.28 16.35
CA ASP A 121 29.80 -15.38 15.54
C ASP A 121 29.52 -15.25 14.04
N THR A 122 28.37 -15.75 13.58
CA THR A 122 27.98 -15.70 12.16
C THR A 122 27.37 -14.35 11.77
N LEU A 123 26.49 -13.78 12.60
CA LEU A 123 25.73 -12.57 12.29
C LEU A 123 26.32 -11.29 12.89
N GLY A 124 27.23 -11.41 13.86
CA GLY A 124 27.73 -10.28 14.66
C GLY A 124 26.73 -9.71 15.66
N ARG A 125 25.48 -10.20 15.68
CA ARG A 125 24.42 -9.79 16.62
C ARG A 125 23.43 -10.91 16.88
N LYS A 126 22.59 -10.72 17.89
CA LYS A 126 21.43 -11.60 18.09
C LYS A 126 20.38 -11.33 17.03
N LEU A 127 19.67 -12.39 16.65
CA LEU A 127 18.48 -12.30 15.82
C LEU A 127 17.39 -11.51 16.56
N MET A 128 16.75 -10.61 15.83
CA MET A 128 15.74 -9.68 16.33
C MET A 128 14.48 -9.73 15.49
N SER A 129 13.44 -9.04 15.96
CA SER A 129 12.22 -8.87 15.18
C SER A 129 12.52 -8.26 13.81
N GLY A 130 11.92 -8.82 12.76
CA GLY A 130 12.09 -8.36 11.38
C GLY A 130 13.18 -9.07 10.57
N ASP A 131 14.06 -9.85 11.21
CA ASP A 131 14.94 -10.80 10.50
C ASP A 131 14.08 -11.88 9.82
N VAL A 132 14.47 -12.32 8.62
CA VAL A 132 13.68 -13.28 7.83
C VAL A 132 14.48 -14.56 7.59
N PHE A 133 13.84 -15.70 7.78
CA PHE A 133 14.36 -17.02 7.49
C PHE A 133 13.80 -17.57 6.18
N GLU A 134 14.69 -18.07 5.32
CA GLU A 134 14.36 -19.03 4.26
C GLU A 134 14.67 -20.44 4.76
N LEU A 135 13.66 -21.30 4.74
CA LEU A 135 13.76 -22.70 5.16
C LEU A 135 13.90 -23.62 3.93
N PRO A 136 15.11 -24.14 3.64
CA PRO A 136 15.34 -24.94 2.44
C PRO A 136 14.63 -26.29 2.44
N ASN A 137 14.38 -26.86 3.61
CA ASN A 137 13.69 -28.13 3.75
C ASN A 137 12.16 -28.04 3.59
N LEU A 138 11.58 -26.83 3.70
CA LEU A 138 10.16 -26.58 3.46
C LEU A 138 9.90 -25.99 2.06
N LYS A 139 10.86 -26.13 1.14
CA LYS A 139 10.65 -25.77 -0.27
C LYS A 139 9.61 -26.72 -0.87
N ASP A 140 8.60 -26.14 -1.49
CA ASP A 140 7.57 -26.90 -2.18
C ASP A 140 7.99 -27.11 -3.64
N PHE A 141 8.13 -28.37 -4.04
CA PHE A 141 8.50 -28.76 -5.41
C PHE A 141 7.28 -29.09 -6.28
N PHE A 142 6.08 -29.17 -5.71
CA PHE A 142 4.88 -29.68 -6.37
C PHE A 142 3.77 -28.62 -6.33
N SER A 143 4.00 -27.49 -7.00
CA SER A 143 2.97 -26.47 -7.22
C SER A 143 1.77 -27.04 -7.97
N LEU A 144 0.56 -26.62 -7.59
CA LEU A 144 -0.68 -26.94 -8.31
C LEU A 144 -0.78 -26.17 -9.64
N ASP A 145 -0.17 -24.98 -9.69
CA ASP A 145 -0.04 -24.18 -10.89
C ASP A 145 1.22 -24.62 -11.65
N ASP A 146 1.02 -25.22 -12.82
CA ASP A 146 2.06 -25.74 -13.72
C ASP A 146 2.78 -24.63 -14.50
N THR A 147 2.25 -23.41 -14.47
CA THR A 147 2.87 -22.24 -15.12
C THR A 147 4.05 -21.66 -14.33
N VAL A 148 4.22 -22.06 -13.06
CA VAL A 148 5.35 -21.67 -12.21
C VAL A 148 6.35 -22.84 -12.13
N PRO A 149 7.39 -22.88 -12.99
CA PRO A 149 8.29 -24.04 -13.10
C PRO A 149 9.38 -24.08 -12.00
N VAL A 150 9.15 -23.46 -10.84
CA VAL A 150 10.17 -23.29 -9.79
C VAL A 150 9.64 -23.68 -8.42
N ALA A 151 10.49 -24.31 -7.62
CA ALA A 151 10.17 -24.64 -6.24
C ALA A 151 9.89 -23.37 -5.41
N LEU A 152 8.72 -23.31 -4.78
CA LEU A 152 8.34 -22.17 -3.96
C LEU A 152 9.14 -22.18 -2.66
N LYS A 153 9.86 -21.09 -2.43
CA LYS A 153 10.57 -20.84 -1.17
C LYS A 153 9.58 -20.44 -0.10
N ARG A 154 9.79 -20.92 1.12
CA ARG A 154 8.97 -20.55 2.28
C ARG A 154 9.76 -19.64 3.21
N TYR A 155 9.24 -18.44 3.41
CA TYR A 155 9.84 -17.42 4.26
C TYR A 155 9.08 -17.30 5.58
N TYR A 156 9.83 -17.08 6.66
CA TYR A 156 9.31 -16.85 8.00
C TYR A 156 9.97 -15.61 8.59
N VAL A 157 9.18 -14.71 9.16
CA VAL A 157 9.70 -13.52 9.85
C VAL A 157 9.81 -13.79 11.35
N VAL A 158 10.95 -13.39 11.93
CA VAL A 158 11.18 -13.42 13.37
C VAL A 158 10.32 -12.35 14.03
N GLN A 159 9.52 -12.76 15.02
CA GLN A 159 8.72 -11.85 15.85
C GLN A 159 9.47 -11.48 17.12
N GLU A 160 10.03 -12.47 17.80
CA GLU A 160 10.73 -12.29 19.06
C GLU A 160 11.78 -13.39 19.28
N GLY A 161 12.77 -13.07 20.12
CA GLY A 161 13.81 -13.99 20.57
C GLY A 161 13.89 -14.04 22.09
N THR A 162 13.92 -15.25 22.64
CA THR A 162 13.94 -15.52 24.08
C THR A 162 14.96 -16.62 24.42
N ARG A 163 15.40 -16.67 25.68
CA ARG A 163 16.21 -17.80 26.17
C ARG A 163 15.27 -18.91 26.60
N PRO A 164 15.30 -20.09 25.96
CA PRO A 164 14.41 -21.16 26.34
C PRO A 164 14.87 -21.81 27.65
N ALA A 165 13.91 -22.31 28.45
CA ALA A 165 14.21 -22.93 29.73
C ALA A 165 15.13 -24.16 29.62
N ASN A 166 15.02 -24.93 28.52
CA ASN A 166 15.89 -26.06 28.23
C ASN A 166 17.28 -25.66 27.70
N GLY A 167 17.55 -24.36 27.53
CA GLY A 167 18.81 -23.84 27.03
C GLY A 167 19.83 -23.50 28.11
N PHE A 168 19.51 -23.76 29.37
CA PHE A 168 20.40 -23.53 30.50
C PHE A 168 21.21 -24.78 30.84
N SER A 169 22.51 -24.64 30.97
CA SER A 169 23.40 -25.68 31.48
C SER A 169 23.30 -25.78 33.01
N PRO A 170 23.82 -26.84 33.64
CA PRO A 170 23.87 -26.95 35.11
C PRO A 170 24.59 -25.80 35.82
N SER A 171 25.47 -25.07 35.13
CA SER A 171 26.10 -23.83 35.60
C SER A 171 25.23 -22.59 35.43
N TRP A 172 23.94 -22.76 35.13
CA TRP A 172 22.95 -21.68 34.96
C TRP A 172 23.27 -20.68 33.85
N GLN A 173 24.14 -21.06 32.89
CA GLN A 173 24.44 -20.26 31.72
C GLN A 173 23.54 -20.67 30.54
N SER A 174 23.11 -19.68 29.75
CA SER A 174 22.22 -19.90 28.61
C SER A 174 23.00 -20.03 27.31
N HIS A 175 22.84 -21.18 26.65
CA HIS A 175 23.52 -21.52 25.39
C HIS A 175 22.61 -21.42 24.17
N LEU A 176 21.29 -21.45 24.36
CA LEU A 176 20.30 -21.49 23.28
C LEU A 176 19.53 -20.17 23.14
N TRP A 177 19.12 -19.88 21.91
CA TRP A 177 18.23 -18.77 21.57
C TRP A 177 17.02 -19.31 20.83
N ARG A 178 15.82 -19.09 21.37
CA ARG A 178 14.55 -19.53 20.78
C ARG A 178 13.86 -18.34 20.14
N LEU A 179 13.45 -18.52 18.89
CA LEU A 179 12.79 -17.53 18.06
C LEU A 179 11.38 -17.97 17.77
N LYS A 180 10.43 -17.06 17.97
CA LYS A 180 9.06 -17.22 17.48
C LYS A 180 8.99 -16.61 16.09
N CYS A 181 8.63 -17.41 15.11
CA CYS A 181 8.58 -16.98 13.72
C CYS A 181 7.17 -17.19 13.15
N THR A 182 6.68 -16.22 12.40
CA THR A 182 5.40 -16.30 11.67
C THR A 182 5.66 -16.41 10.18
N PRO A 183 4.77 -17.02 9.37
CA PRO A 183 4.94 -17.00 7.92
C PRO A 183 5.01 -15.56 7.43
N LEU A 184 5.89 -15.31 6.46
CA LEU A 184 6.01 -13.99 5.84
C LEU A 184 4.80 -13.75 4.93
N ILE A 185 4.27 -12.54 4.99
CA ILE A 185 3.20 -12.08 4.10
C ILE A 185 3.79 -11.11 3.08
N ASP A 186 3.15 -11.01 1.92
CA ASP A 186 3.50 -9.97 0.95
C ASP A 186 3.03 -8.60 1.48
N SER A 187 3.96 -7.88 2.10
CA SER A 187 3.79 -6.50 2.51
C SER A 187 4.96 -5.68 1.98
N GLN A 188 4.74 -4.37 1.86
CA GLN A 188 5.76 -3.42 1.42
C GLN A 188 7.08 -3.57 2.21
N GLU A 189 6.99 -3.93 3.49
CA GLU A 189 8.14 -4.17 4.38
C GLU A 189 9.09 -5.25 3.87
N TYR A 190 8.61 -6.25 3.14
CA TYR A 190 9.42 -7.39 2.68
C TYR A 190 9.67 -7.39 1.18
N SER A 191 9.30 -6.31 0.49
CA SER A 191 9.46 -6.14 -0.96
C SER A 191 10.87 -6.49 -1.44
N GLN A 192 11.94 -6.06 -0.74
CA GLN A 192 13.32 -6.37 -1.15
C GLN A 192 13.64 -7.88 -1.21
N ILE A 193 13.00 -8.69 -0.37
CA ILE A 193 13.18 -10.16 -0.36
C ILE A 193 12.29 -10.80 -1.44
N LEU A 194 11.06 -10.30 -1.59
CA LEU A 194 10.05 -10.88 -2.48
C LEU A 194 10.20 -10.47 -3.95
N ASP A 195 10.71 -9.26 -4.22
CA ASP A 195 10.93 -8.73 -5.57
C ASP A 195 12.19 -9.29 -6.24
N GLN A 196 12.84 -10.26 -5.61
CA GLN A 196 13.93 -11.00 -6.24
C GLN A 196 13.38 -11.81 -7.42
N ILE A 197 14.07 -11.67 -8.56
CA ILE A 197 13.78 -12.42 -9.78
C ILE A 197 13.95 -13.91 -9.48
N VAL A 198 12.93 -14.68 -9.85
CA VAL A 198 13.02 -16.15 -9.75
C VAL A 198 13.90 -16.65 -10.88
N THR A 199 14.99 -17.34 -10.53
CA THR A 199 15.89 -17.98 -11.51
C THR A 199 15.68 -19.49 -11.56
N ASN A 200 15.89 -20.08 -12.74
CA ASN A 200 15.93 -21.53 -12.92
C ASN A 200 17.22 -22.14 -12.30
N ARG A 201 17.39 -23.45 -12.44
CA ARG A 201 18.59 -24.18 -11.98
C ARG A 201 19.90 -23.69 -12.62
N ASP A 202 19.82 -23.15 -13.84
CA ASP A 202 20.96 -22.69 -14.64
C ASP A 202 21.29 -21.20 -14.39
N GLY A 203 20.50 -20.51 -13.56
CA GLY A 203 20.68 -19.10 -13.20
C GLY A 203 19.94 -18.10 -14.11
N ASP A 204 19.21 -18.58 -15.12
CA ASP A 204 18.43 -17.73 -16.02
C ASP A 204 17.11 -17.31 -15.37
N PRO A 205 16.62 -16.08 -15.63
CA PRO A 205 15.34 -15.63 -15.13
C PRO A 205 14.20 -16.50 -15.68
N VAL A 206 13.28 -16.90 -14.81
CA VAL A 206 12.06 -17.58 -15.22
C VAL A 206 11.08 -16.55 -15.79
N LEU A 207 10.57 -16.85 -16.98
CA LEU A 207 9.60 -16.03 -17.69
C LEU A 207 8.26 -16.73 -17.71
N VAL A 208 7.20 -16.03 -17.30
CA VAL A 208 5.81 -16.47 -17.47
C VAL A 208 5.14 -15.50 -18.43
N ASN A 209 4.61 -16.00 -19.55
CA ASN A 209 4.04 -15.17 -20.62
C ASN A 209 4.98 -14.06 -21.16
N GLY A 210 6.30 -14.29 -21.12
CA GLY A 210 7.31 -13.33 -21.58
C GLY A 210 7.74 -12.27 -20.55
N ASN A 211 7.16 -12.27 -19.35
CA ASN A 211 7.54 -11.37 -18.27
C ASN A 211 8.36 -12.09 -17.20
N THR A 212 9.37 -11.41 -16.68
CA THR A 212 10.15 -11.86 -15.53
C THR A 212 9.27 -11.91 -14.28
N ILE A 213 9.26 -13.06 -13.61
CA ILE A 213 8.49 -13.25 -12.38
C ILE A 213 9.36 -13.04 -11.14
N THR A 214 8.80 -12.40 -10.12
CA THR A 214 9.38 -12.32 -8.78
C THR A 214 8.69 -13.26 -7.81
N TYR A 215 9.29 -13.56 -6.66
CA TYR A 215 8.64 -14.35 -5.62
C TYR A 215 7.35 -13.68 -5.13
N GLY A 216 7.34 -12.35 -5.03
CA GLY A 216 6.15 -11.55 -4.73
C GLY A 216 5.00 -11.81 -5.69
N ASN A 217 5.25 -11.90 -7.00
CA ASN A 217 4.19 -12.19 -7.97
C ASN A 217 3.54 -13.57 -7.79
N ILE A 218 4.32 -14.57 -7.38
CA ILE A 218 3.83 -15.94 -7.19
C ILE A 218 3.07 -16.08 -5.86
N THR A 219 3.58 -15.46 -4.79
CA THR A 219 3.05 -15.68 -3.44
C THR A 219 1.99 -14.66 -3.00
N SER A 220 1.84 -13.55 -3.72
CA SER A 220 0.99 -12.44 -3.28
C SER A 220 -0.46 -12.52 -3.75
N SER A 221 -1.35 -12.12 -2.85
CA SER A 221 -2.71 -11.67 -3.17
C SER A 221 -2.77 -10.17 -3.48
N ASN A 222 -1.67 -9.44 -3.33
CA ASN A 222 -1.61 -7.99 -3.51
C ASN A 222 -1.95 -7.55 -4.94
N THR A 223 -1.38 -8.22 -5.94
CA THR A 223 -1.74 -7.98 -7.35
C THR A 223 -3.24 -8.18 -7.59
N TYR A 224 -3.83 -9.19 -6.99
CA TYR A 224 -5.27 -9.44 -7.05
C TYR A 224 -6.07 -8.32 -6.37
N TYR A 225 -5.65 -7.84 -5.19
CA TYR A 225 -6.30 -6.71 -4.52
C TYR A 225 -6.17 -5.41 -5.32
N GLN A 226 -5.02 -5.14 -5.94
CA GLN A 226 -4.82 -3.99 -6.81
C GLN A 226 -5.72 -4.06 -8.04
N ASN A 227 -5.81 -5.23 -8.68
CA ASN A 227 -6.69 -5.46 -9.82
C ASN A 227 -8.18 -5.30 -9.43
N MET A 228 -8.59 -5.83 -8.28
CA MET A 228 -9.94 -5.62 -7.74
C MET A 228 -10.21 -4.14 -7.47
N ASN A 229 -9.29 -3.44 -6.83
CA ASN A 229 -9.46 -2.02 -6.53
C ASN A 229 -9.54 -1.19 -7.82
N GLY A 230 -8.67 -1.48 -8.80
CA GLY A 230 -8.73 -0.88 -10.13
C GLY A 230 -10.05 -1.14 -10.83
N ALA A 231 -10.56 -2.37 -10.79
CA ALA A 231 -11.87 -2.72 -11.36
C ALA A 231 -13.03 -1.99 -10.65
N ILE A 232 -13.00 -1.89 -9.32
CA ILE A 232 -13.99 -1.13 -8.55
C ILE A 232 -13.96 0.35 -8.94
N VAL A 233 -12.78 0.94 -9.09
CA VAL A 233 -12.63 2.34 -9.52
C VAL A 233 -13.15 2.52 -10.95
N GLN A 234 -12.83 1.61 -11.86
CA GLN A 234 -13.33 1.65 -13.24
C GLN A 234 -14.86 1.55 -13.30
N GLU A 235 -15.46 0.63 -12.55
CA GLU A 235 -16.92 0.54 -12.48
C GLU A 235 -17.55 1.77 -11.81
N ALA A 236 -16.91 2.32 -10.78
CA ALA A 236 -17.35 3.57 -10.18
C ALA A 236 -17.33 4.74 -11.18
N LEU A 237 -16.34 4.79 -12.08
CA LEU A 237 -16.28 5.79 -13.16
C LEU A 237 -17.37 5.57 -14.22
N ASN A 238 -17.76 4.31 -14.49
CA ASN A 238 -18.88 4.00 -15.38
C ASN A 238 -20.22 4.46 -14.78
N GLU A 239 -20.44 4.22 -13.48
CA GLU A 239 -21.68 4.58 -12.80
C GLU A 239 -21.78 6.09 -12.50
N VAL A 240 -20.67 6.72 -12.11
CA VAL A 240 -20.63 8.14 -11.71
C VAL A 240 -19.50 8.88 -12.45
N PRO A 241 -19.67 9.13 -13.77
CA PRO A 241 -18.62 9.70 -14.62
C PRO A 241 -18.32 11.18 -14.34
N LYS A 242 -19.26 11.89 -13.72
CA LYS A 242 -19.18 13.35 -13.50
C LYS A 242 -19.20 13.68 -12.01
N SER A 243 -18.26 14.51 -11.58
CA SER A 243 -18.21 15.10 -10.25
C SER A 243 -19.43 16.01 -10.00
N GLY A 244 -19.79 16.19 -8.72
CA GLY A 244 -20.96 16.96 -8.31
C GLY A 244 -22.22 16.12 -8.16
N TYR A 245 -23.37 16.78 -8.18
CA TYR A 245 -24.67 16.16 -7.94
C TYR A 245 -25.40 15.87 -9.25
N ASN A 246 -25.90 14.64 -9.42
CA ASN A 246 -26.80 14.32 -10.52
C ASN A 246 -28.23 14.76 -10.15
N THR A 247 -28.78 15.72 -10.89
CA THR A 247 -30.15 16.23 -10.70
C THR A 247 -31.14 15.79 -11.78
N ASP A 248 -30.72 14.92 -12.71
CA ASP A 248 -31.50 14.52 -13.89
C ASP A 248 -32.80 13.81 -13.51
N ALA A 249 -32.77 13.04 -12.41
CA ALA A 249 -33.93 12.31 -11.89
C ALA A 249 -34.91 13.17 -11.06
N LEU A 250 -34.56 14.43 -10.76
CA LEU A 250 -35.37 15.30 -9.91
C LEU A 250 -36.34 16.13 -10.76
N TYR A 251 -37.64 15.89 -10.59
CA TYR A 251 -38.67 16.71 -11.22
C TYR A 251 -38.61 18.14 -10.70
N VAL A 252 -38.56 19.12 -11.61
CA VAL A 252 -38.62 20.53 -11.24
C VAL A 252 -39.85 21.22 -11.79
N PRO A 253 -40.70 21.79 -10.91
CA PRO A 253 -41.85 22.56 -11.34
C PRO A 253 -41.38 23.89 -11.94
N LEU A 254 -42.13 24.39 -12.92
CA LEU A 254 -41.85 25.66 -13.56
C LEU A 254 -42.37 26.78 -12.65
N PHE A 255 -41.52 27.73 -12.25
CA PHE A 255 -41.95 28.82 -11.36
C PHE A 255 -42.39 30.06 -12.14
N LYS A 256 -43.42 30.76 -11.64
CA LYS A 256 -43.77 32.13 -12.05
C LYS A 256 -43.90 32.97 -10.79
N ASN A 257 -43.10 34.03 -10.64
CA ASN A 257 -43.11 34.92 -9.47
C ASN A 257 -43.00 34.19 -8.12
N GLY A 258 -42.26 33.06 -8.05
CA GLY A 258 -42.09 32.26 -6.83
C GLY A 258 -43.10 31.13 -6.62
N ASP A 259 -44.17 31.06 -7.42
CA ASP A 259 -45.17 30.00 -7.32
C ASP A 259 -44.92 28.87 -8.33
N PRO A 260 -44.97 27.59 -7.91
CA PRO A 260 -44.84 26.45 -8.83
C PRO A 260 -46.09 26.33 -9.71
N LYS A 261 -45.91 26.31 -11.02
CA LYS A 261 -46.97 26.15 -12.02
C LYS A 261 -46.77 24.83 -12.78
N GLN A 262 -47.84 24.02 -12.86
CA GLN A 262 -47.92 22.88 -13.78
C GLN A 262 -48.45 23.34 -15.16
N GLY A 263 -47.84 22.86 -16.25
CA GLY A 263 -48.29 23.09 -17.63
C GLY A 263 -47.49 24.15 -18.41
N THR A 264 -48.03 24.63 -19.54
CA THR A 264 -47.37 25.59 -20.44
C THR A 264 -47.07 26.91 -19.74
N LEU A 265 -45.80 27.34 -19.82
CA LEU A 265 -45.36 28.62 -19.28
C LEU A 265 -45.98 29.78 -20.08
N PRO A 266 -46.56 30.79 -19.42
CA PRO A 266 -47.01 31.99 -20.11
C PRO A 266 -45.82 32.82 -20.61
N ILE A 267 -46.04 33.58 -21.69
CA ILE A 267 -45.07 34.52 -22.27
C ILE A 267 -44.51 35.42 -21.16
N GLY A 268 -43.18 35.58 -21.13
CA GLY A 268 -42.43 36.34 -20.12
C GLY A 268 -42.00 35.56 -18.88
N SER A 269 -42.24 34.24 -18.82
CA SER A 269 -41.84 33.40 -17.68
C SER A 269 -40.72 32.41 -18.05
N SER A 270 -39.75 32.21 -17.15
CA SER A 270 -38.70 31.17 -17.25
C SER A 270 -38.65 30.35 -15.96
N PRO A 271 -38.31 29.05 -16.03
CA PRO A 271 -37.87 28.32 -14.86
C PRO A 271 -36.72 29.07 -14.17
N GLN A 272 -36.80 29.19 -12.85
CA GLN A 272 -35.67 29.65 -12.03
C GLN A 272 -34.65 28.51 -11.90
N GLN A 273 -33.40 28.85 -11.56
CA GLN A 273 -32.33 27.87 -11.39
C GLN A 273 -32.76 26.74 -10.45
N GLN A 274 -32.65 25.52 -10.99
CA GLN A 274 -33.23 24.28 -10.51
C GLN A 274 -32.82 23.93 -9.06
N PHE A 275 -31.53 24.10 -8.75
CA PHE A 275 -30.92 23.78 -7.47
C PHE A 275 -29.67 24.67 -7.29
N THR A 276 -29.48 25.21 -6.10
CA THR A 276 -28.27 25.96 -5.73
C THR A 276 -27.34 25.07 -4.89
N GLY A 277 -26.11 24.88 -5.35
CA GLY A 277 -25.11 24.08 -4.66
C GLY A 277 -23.81 24.00 -5.46
N PHE A 278 -22.83 23.25 -4.94
CA PHE A 278 -21.55 23.03 -5.60
C PHE A 278 -21.67 21.97 -6.70
N LEU A 279 -21.32 22.30 -7.95
CA LEU A 279 -21.32 21.40 -9.12
C LEU A 279 -22.69 20.73 -9.36
N VAL A 280 -23.72 21.55 -9.55
CA VAL A 280 -25.12 21.10 -9.69
C VAL A 280 -25.65 21.34 -11.11
N GLY A 281 -24.98 22.20 -11.88
CA GLY A 281 -25.31 22.55 -13.24
C GLY A 281 -24.79 21.53 -14.26
N ASN A 282 -25.72 20.89 -14.97
CA ASN A 282 -25.44 19.95 -16.07
C ASN A 282 -25.59 20.59 -17.47
N GLY A 283 -26.09 21.83 -17.55
CA GLY A 283 -26.43 22.51 -18.81
C GLY A 283 -27.56 21.88 -19.62
N GLU A 284 -28.31 20.97 -19.01
CA GLU A 284 -29.47 20.34 -19.64
C GLU A 284 -30.74 21.12 -19.32
N ALA A 285 -31.70 21.10 -20.25
CA ALA A 285 -32.98 21.72 -20.00
C ALA A 285 -33.81 20.91 -19.01
N VAL A 286 -34.64 21.63 -18.25
CA VAL A 286 -35.59 21.03 -17.29
C VAL A 286 -36.45 19.97 -17.99
N ASN A 287 -36.61 18.78 -17.42
CA ASN A 287 -37.45 17.70 -17.96
C ASN A 287 -37.13 17.26 -19.40
N GLY A 288 -35.88 17.43 -19.87
CA GLY A 288 -35.41 16.85 -21.14
C GLY A 288 -35.84 17.57 -22.42
N TYR A 289 -36.20 18.87 -22.35
CA TYR A 289 -36.42 19.65 -23.58
C TYR A 289 -35.13 19.73 -24.43
N PRO A 290 -35.24 19.83 -25.76
CA PRO A 290 -34.08 19.96 -26.63
C PRO A 290 -33.33 21.27 -26.36
N VAL A 291 -32.00 21.19 -26.32
CA VAL A 291 -31.10 22.33 -26.13
C VAL A 291 -30.30 22.56 -27.40
N THR A 292 -30.26 23.81 -27.88
CA THR A 292 -29.43 24.20 -29.03
C THR A 292 -28.09 24.77 -28.53
N PRO A 293 -26.95 24.10 -28.76
CA PRO A 293 -25.64 24.67 -28.45
C PRO A 293 -25.26 25.77 -29.47
N SER A 294 -24.79 26.93 -28.99
CA SER A 294 -24.34 28.04 -29.84
C SER A 294 -23.40 29.00 -29.09
N THR A 295 -22.64 29.82 -29.82
CA THR A 295 -21.83 30.93 -29.26
C THR A 295 -22.58 32.27 -29.22
N SER A 296 -23.71 32.35 -29.94
CA SER A 296 -24.62 33.50 -29.95
C SER A 296 -26.07 33.04 -29.78
N PHE A 297 -26.95 33.96 -29.38
CA PHE A 297 -28.37 33.65 -29.34
C PHE A 297 -28.96 33.52 -30.76
N PRO A 298 -29.83 32.52 -31.02
CA PRO A 298 -30.58 32.44 -32.27
C PRO A 298 -31.40 33.71 -32.54
N ASP A 299 -31.45 34.14 -33.80
CA ASP A 299 -32.14 35.38 -34.20
C ASP A 299 -33.67 35.27 -34.16
N ASN A 300 -34.22 34.06 -34.36
CA ASN A 300 -35.66 33.79 -34.40
C ASN A 300 -36.07 32.65 -33.45
N PRO A 301 -36.00 32.84 -32.12
CA PRO A 301 -36.35 31.80 -31.16
C PRO A 301 -37.87 31.69 -30.93
N ASN A 302 -38.37 30.46 -30.82
CA ASN A 302 -39.73 30.19 -30.36
C ASN A 302 -39.80 30.25 -28.84
N THR A 303 -40.97 30.62 -28.32
CA THR A 303 -41.18 30.67 -26.86
C THR A 303 -40.95 29.29 -26.26
N GLY A 304 -39.96 29.21 -25.37
CA GLY A 304 -39.56 27.97 -24.70
C GLY A 304 -38.33 27.28 -25.25
N ASP A 305 -37.72 27.79 -26.33
CA ASP A 305 -36.47 27.26 -26.86
C ASP A 305 -35.33 27.46 -25.86
N TYR A 306 -34.47 26.44 -25.75
CA TYR A 306 -33.27 26.47 -24.93
C TYR A 306 -32.02 26.67 -25.79
N CYS A 307 -31.12 27.54 -25.33
CA CYS A 307 -29.84 27.80 -25.96
C CYS A 307 -28.72 27.64 -24.92
N LEU A 308 -27.78 26.73 -25.17
CA LEU A 308 -26.57 26.59 -24.36
C LEU A 308 -25.47 27.46 -24.97
N ARG A 309 -25.08 28.50 -24.24
CA ARG A 309 -24.03 29.45 -24.60
C ARG A 309 -22.67 28.89 -24.20
N GLN A 310 -21.90 28.44 -25.20
CA GLN A 310 -20.58 27.83 -25.02
C GLN A 310 -19.44 28.85 -24.91
N ASP A 311 -19.72 30.12 -25.15
CA ASP A 311 -18.76 31.23 -25.04
C ASP A 311 -18.49 31.68 -23.59
N TYR A 312 -19.32 31.25 -22.62
CA TYR A 312 -19.07 31.48 -21.21
C TYR A 312 -18.22 30.34 -20.60
N LEU A 313 -17.39 30.67 -19.61
CA LEU A 313 -16.73 29.69 -18.73
C LEU A 313 -17.21 29.87 -17.28
N PRO A 314 -17.97 28.91 -16.71
CA PRO A 314 -18.59 27.74 -17.36
C PRO A 314 -19.68 28.13 -18.36
N ALA A 315 -19.99 27.22 -19.31
CA ALA A 315 -21.06 27.40 -20.29
C ALA A 315 -22.40 27.62 -19.58
N ARG A 316 -23.30 28.41 -20.17
CA ARG A 316 -24.55 28.85 -19.52
C ARG A 316 -25.76 28.52 -20.37
N LEU A 317 -26.77 27.93 -19.76
CA LEU A 317 -28.04 27.64 -20.40
C LEU A 317 -29.01 28.80 -20.23
N TYR A 318 -29.66 29.17 -21.33
CA TYR A 318 -30.71 30.18 -21.37
C TYR A 318 -31.97 29.60 -21.99
N ARG A 319 -33.12 30.14 -21.60
CA ARG A 319 -34.42 29.85 -22.22
C ARG A 319 -35.07 31.11 -22.75
N TRP A 320 -35.66 31.05 -23.94
CA TRP A 320 -36.42 32.16 -24.50
C TRP A 320 -37.80 32.26 -23.84
N SER A 321 -38.08 33.36 -23.14
CA SER A 321 -39.36 33.61 -22.48
C SER A 321 -40.48 34.08 -23.44
N GLY A 322 -40.15 34.31 -24.72
CA GLY A 322 -41.01 35.02 -25.67
C GLY A 322 -40.69 36.51 -25.80
N ILE A 323 -39.90 37.06 -24.87
CA ILE A 323 -39.47 38.48 -24.85
C ILE A 323 -37.96 38.60 -24.74
N ALA A 324 -37.33 37.77 -23.91
CA ALA A 324 -35.90 37.80 -23.65
C ALA A 324 -35.34 36.42 -23.28
N TRP A 325 -34.04 36.23 -23.49
CA TRP A 325 -33.29 35.09 -23.01
C TRP A 325 -33.06 35.22 -21.50
N GLN A 326 -33.54 34.24 -20.74
CA GLN A 326 -33.41 34.20 -19.27
C GLN A 326 -32.47 33.07 -18.87
N TYR A 327 -31.57 33.34 -17.92
CA TYR A 327 -30.61 32.37 -17.40
C TYR A 327 -31.33 31.26 -16.63
N VAL A 328 -30.90 30.01 -16.85
CA VAL A 328 -31.48 28.82 -16.20
C VAL A 328 -30.43 28.14 -15.32
N ASN A 329 -29.36 27.63 -15.91
CA ASN A 329 -28.26 26.98 -15.19
C ASN A 329 -26.94 27.14 -15.94
N ASN A 330 -25.88 26.59 -15.38
CA ASN A 330 -24.54 26.51 -15.94
C ASN A 330 -24.16 25.03 -16.17
N VAL A 331 -23.09 24.80 -16.94
CA VAL A 331 -22.39 23.49 -17.03
C VAL A 331 -21.18 23.56 -16.11
N ASP A 332 -21.35 23.20 -14.85
CA ASP A 332 -20.25 23.21 -13.88
C ASP A 332 -19.76 21.82 -13.47
N ARG A 333 -20.52 20.74 -13.75
CA ARG A 333 -20.04 19.37 -13.53
C ARG A 333 -18.82 19.06 -14.41
N SER A 334 -17.73 18.61 -13.78
CA SER A 334 -16.54 18.11 -14.44
C SER A 334 -16.54 16.58 -14.51
N ASN A 335 -15.66 16.00 -15.32
CA ASN A 335 -15.38 14.56 -15.22
C ASN A 335 -14.82 14.23 -13.83
N ALA A 336 -15.19 13.08 -13.28
CA ALA A 336 -14.79 12.62 -11.95
C ALA A 336 -13.38 11.99 -11.89
N ASN A 337 -12.58 12.16 -12.94
CA ASN A 337 -11.31 11.45 -13.07
C ASN A 337 -10.28 11.94 -12.04
N ILE A 338 -9.74 11.00 -11.28
CA ILE A 338 -8.58 11.18 -10.40
C ILE A 338 -7.42 11.75 -11.25
N GLY A 339 -7.02 12.99 -10.99
CA GLY A 339 -5.89 13.66 -11.64
C GLY A 339 -6.13 14.23 -13.05
N LEU A 340 -7.31 14.02 -13.66
CA LEU A 340 -7.65 14.57 -14.99
C LEU A 340 -8.87 15.49 -14.97
N GLY A 341 -9.50 15.69 -13.81
CA GLY A 341 -10.59 16.64 -13.68
C GLY A 341 -10.11 18.10 -13.71
N THR A 342 -11.05 19.02 -13.90
CA THR A 342 -10.77 20.46 -14.06
C THR A 342 -11.15 21.29 -12.84
N THR A 343 -11.61 20.66 -11.75
CA THR A 343 -12.05 21.37 -10.54
C THR A 343 -10.87 21.75 -9.66
N GLN A 344 -11.09 22.66 -8.70
CA GLN A 344 -10.08 22.95 -7.67
C GLN A 344 -9.69 21.69 -6.90
N ARG A 345 -10.63 20.75 -6.68
CA ARG A 345 -10.35 19.46 -6.04
C ARG A 345 -9.38 18.60 -6.85
N ASP A 346 -9.49 18.63 -8.18
CA ASP A 346 -8.61 17.88 -9.07
C ASP A 346 -7.24 18.55 -9.20
N ARG A 347 -7.20 19.89 -9.11
CA ARG A 347 -5.96 20.67 -9.12
C ARG A 347 -5.17 20.59 -7.81
N PHE A 348 -5.75 20.12 -6.71
CA PHE A 348 -5.03 19.93 -5.44
C PHE A 348 -4.02 18.77 -5.48
N VAL A 349 -3.93 18.04 -6.60
CA VAL A 349 -3.00 16.90 -6.78
C VAL A 349 -2.07 17.14 -7.97
N ASN A 350 -1.54 18.36 -8.13
CA ASN A 350 -0.66 18.69 -9.25
C ASN A 350 0.83 18.75 -8.87
N ASP A 351 1.32 17.78 -8.11
CA ASP A 351 2.76 17.58 -8.16
C ASP A 351 3.12 17.10 -9.58
N SER A 352 3.81 17.95 -10.34
CA SER A 352 4.31 17.63 -11.69
C SER A 352 5.54 16.73 -11.65
N ASN A 353 6.06 16.43 -10.46
CA ASN A 353 7.15 15.51 -10.29
C ASN A 353 6.69 14.08 -10.64
N ILE A 354 7.58 13.38 -11.32
CA ILE A 354 7.44 11.98 -11.68
C ILE A 354 8.51 11.20 -10.95
N PHE A 355 8.18 10.04 -10.41
CA PHE A 355 9.17 9.10 -9.90
C PHE A 355 9.27 7.90 -10.85
N THR A 356 10.51 7.45 -11.10
CA THR A 356 10.75 6.21 -11.84
C THR A 356 10.88 5.09 -10.82
N ASN A 357 9.99 4.11 -10.87
CA ASN A 357 10.06 2.97 -9.97
C ASN A 357 11.19 2.01 -10.39
N SER A 358 11.47 1.02 -9.54
CA SER A 358 12.51 0.01 -9.75
C SER A 358 12.35 -0.80 -11.05
N ASN A 359 11.15 -0.79 -11.64
CA ASN A 359 10.79 -1.49 -12.88
C ASN A 359 10.89 -0.59 -14.12
N GLY A 360 11.32 0.66 -13.97
CA GLY A 360 11.45 1.63 -15.06
C GLY A 360 10.14 2.32 -15.46
N ASN A 361 9.05 2.10 -14.72
CA ASN A 361 7.78 2.78 -14.98
C ASN A 361 7.82 4.19 -14.39
N ILE A 362 7.27 5.14 -15.13
CA ILE A 362 7.17 6.54 -14.72
C ILE A 362 5.79 6.74 -14.11
N GLU A 363 5.75 7.03 -12.82
CA GLU A 363 4.51 7.26 -12.08
C GLU A 363 4.47 8.70 -11.52
N PRO A 364 3.31 9.37 -11.50
CA PRO A 364 3.17 10.70 -10.93
C PRO A 364 3.33 10.65 -9.40
N VAL A 365 4.03 11.64 -8.84
CA VAL A 365 4.11 11.82 -7.39
C VAL A 365 2.81 12.46 -6.90
N ILE A 366 2.28 11.99 -5.76
CA ILE A 366 1.10 12.58 -5.13
C ILE A 366 1.58 13.68 -4.18
N GLN A 367 1.02 14.90 -4.30
CA GLN A 367 1.42 16.04 -3.48
C GLN A 367 1.08 15.82 -2.00
N ASN A 368 2.04 16.10 -1.12
CA ASN A 368 1.90 15.96 0.33
C ASN A 368 0.98 17.07 0.88
N LEU A 369 0.11 16.74 1.84
CA LEU A 369 -0.79 17.73 2.46
C LEU A 369 -0.03 18.86 3.20
N SER A 370 1.21 18.58 3.65
CA SER A 370 2.12 19.53 4.30
C SER A 370 2.67 20.59 3.36
N GLU A 371 2.92 20.25 2.10
CA GLU A 371 3.37 21.17 1.06
C GLU A 371 2.22 22.06 0.57
N LEU A 372 1.00 21.52 0.55
CA LEU A 372 -0.22 22.22 0.16
C LEU A 372 -0.60 23.37 1.13
N LEU A 373 -0.25 23.24 2.41
CA LEU A 373 -0.58 24.22 3.46
C LEU A 373 0.53 25.22 3.74
N ARG A 374 1.63 25.18 2.96
CA ARG A 374 2.71 26.16 3.11
C ARG A 374 2.24 27.50 2.56
N ILE A 375 2.16 28.51 3.44
CA ILE A 375 1.93 29.89 3.01
C ILE A 375 3.06 30.28 2.06
N ASP A 376 2.69 30.71 0.87
CA ASP A 376 3.64 31.22 -0.11
C ASP A 376 4.22 32.55 0.42
N GLU A 377 5.47 32.52 0.88
CA GLU A 377 6.21 33.74 1.24
C GLU A 377 6.74 34.47 -0.01
N GLY A 378 6.39 34.01 -1.22
CA GLY A 378 6.80 34.58 -2.50
C GLY A 378 5.75 35.53 -3.08
N GLY A 379 6.09 36.82 -3.14
CA GLY A 379 5.28 37.84 -3.81
C GLY A 379 5.00 37.52 -5.28
N ASN A 380 3.77 37.84 -5.68
CA ASN A 380 3.28 37.89 -7.05
C ASN A 380 4.35 38.36 -8.05
N SER A 381 4.84 37.43 -8.86
CA SER A 381 5.49 37.72 -10.14
C SER A 381 4.80 36.88 -11.21
N ASN A 382 3.66 37.38 -11.70
CA ASN A 382 3.45 37.62 -13.13
C ASN A 382 2.00 38.02 -13.39
N SER A 383 1.85 39.32 -13.72
CA SER A 383 1.01 39.80 -14.80
C SER A 383 1.24 39.03 -16.11
#